data_AF-A0A925S6F5-F1
#
_entry.id   AF-A0A925S6F5-F1
#
_cell.length_a   1.000
_cell.length_b   1.000
_cell.length_c   1.000
_cell.angle_alpha   90.00
_cell.angle_beta   90.00
_cell.angle_gamma   90.00
#
_symmetry.space_group_name_H-M   'P 1'
#
loop_
_entity.id
_entity.type
_entity.pdbx_description
1 polymer ?
#
loop_
_entity_poly.entity_id
_entity_poly.type
_entity_poly.pdbx_seq_one_letter_code
_entity_poly.pdbx_strand_id
1 'polypeptide(L)' 'AAFAATAQAALREGLGINAGHDLNRANLADFLRAVPGVREVSIGHALIADTLELGMTEAVRAYLRCIHQAAT' A
#
# COMPACT_ATOMS: atom_id res chain seq x y z
N ALA A 1 -1.72 -13.91 6.10
CA ALA A 1 -1.03 -14.61 7.21
C ALA A 1 0.48 -14.36 7.21
N ALA A 2 1.21 -14.72 6.15
CA ALA A 2 2.67 -14.56 6.11
C ALA A 2 3.15 -13.10 6.26
N PHE A 3 2.58 -12.15 5.50
CA PHE A 3 2.99 -10.74 5.56
C PHE A 3 2.81 -10.10 6.95
N ALA A 4 1.68 -10.37 7.61
CA ALA A 4 1.40 -9.84 8.94
C ALA A 4 2.37 -10.37 10.00
N ALA A 5 2.73 -11.66 9.92
CA ALA A 5 3.69 -12.26 10.84
C ALA A 5 5.11 -11.70 10.63
N THR A 6 5.53 -11.52 9.38
CA THR A 6 6.80 -10.86 9.05
C THR A 6 6.83 -9.41 9.55
N ALA A 7 5.75 -8.67 9.34
CA ALA A 7 5.61 -7.30 9.84
C ALA A 7 5.72 -7.24 11.37
N GLN A 8 5.00 -8.09 12.09
CA GLN A 8 5.09 -8.16 13.55
C GLN A 8 6.51 -8.49 14.03
N ALA A 9 7.20 -9.41 13.36
CA ALA A 9 8.59 -9.73 13.68
C ALA A 9 9.50 -8.51 13.47
N ALA A 10 9.39 -7.82 12.33
CA ALA A 10 10.16 -6.62 12.04
C ALA A 10 9.92 -5.49 13.06
N LEU A 11 8.66 -5.27 13.46
CA LEU A 11 8.31 -4.28 14.47
C LEU A 11 8.92 -4.59 15.84
N ARG A 12 8.99 -5.87 16.24
CA ARG A 12 9.65 -6.27 17.50
C ARG A 12 11.15 -5.94 17.51
N GLU A 13 11.78 -5.97 16.36
CA GLU A 13 13.19 -5.58 16.18
C GLU A 13 13.37 -4.07 15.95
N GLY A 14 12.30 -3.28 16.02
CA GLY A 14 12.33 -1.83 15.80
C GLY A 14 12.53 -1.42 14.33
N LEU A 15 12.32 -2.32 13.38
CA LEU A 15 12.46 -2.03 11.96
C LEU A 15 11.24 -1.32 11.38
N GLY A 16 11.51 -0.40 10.45
CA GLY A 16 10.49 0.18 9.60
C GLY A 16 10.01 -0.77 8.52
N ILE A 17 8.73 -0.66 8.14
CA ILE A 17 8.13 -1.52 7.13
C ILE A 17 7.66 -0.67 5.96
N ASN A 18 8.15 -0.99 4.77
CA ASN A 18 7.65 -0.48 3.50
C ASN A 18 7.10 -1.65 2.67
N ALA A 19 6.17 -1.38 1.76
CA ALA A 19 5.61 -2.37 0.83
C ALA A 19 5.46 -1.77 -0.59
N GLY A 20 4.93 -2.51 -1.56
CA GLY A 20 4.64 -1.90 -2.87
C GLY A 20 4.50 -2.85 -4.05
N HIS A 21 5.32 -3.91 -4.12
CA HIS A 21 5.29 -4.83 -5.25
C HIS A 21 3.89 -5.46 -5.41
N ASP A 22 3.35 -5.40 -6.63
CA ASP A 22 2.00 -5.86 -7.03
C ASP A 22 0.81 -5.23 -6.28
N LEU A 23 1.02 -4.17 -5.50
CA LEU A 23 -0.09 -3.41 -4.93
C LEU A 23 -0.72 -2.51 -6.00
N ASN A 24 -2.04 -2.43 -5.95
CA ASN A 24 -2.88 -1.62 -6.84
C ASN A 24 -4.12 -1.11 -6.09
N ARG A 25 -4.98 -0.33 -6.74
CA ARG A 25 -6.19 0.24 -6.10
C ARG A 25 -7.17 -0.80 -5.54
N ALA A 26 -7.18 -2.02 -6.08
CA ALA A 26 -8.12 -3.07 -5.67
C ALA A 26 -7.68 -3.83 -4.42
N ASN A 27 -6.38 -3.91 -4.14
CA ASN A 27 -5.84 -4.71 -3.02
C ASN A 27 -5.15 -3.88 -1.92
N LEU A 28 -4.83 -2.60 -2.17
CA LEU A 28 -4.02 -1.80 -1.26
C LEU A 28 -4.68 -1.61 0.11
N ALA A 29 -5.98 -1.30 0.15
CA ALA A 29 -6.68 -1.11 1.42
C ALA A 29 -6.79 -2.42 2.22
N ASP A 30 -7.12 -3.51 1.51
CA ASP A 30 -6.91 -4.93 1.88
C ASP A 30 -5.66 -5.17 2.70
N PHE A 31 -4.55 -4.91 2.01
CA PHE A 31 -3.22 -5.19 2.50
C PHE A 31 -2.86 -4.33 3.71
N LEU A 32 -3.13 -3.03 3.68
CA LEU A 32 -2.80 -2.12 4.78
C LEU A 32 -3.60 -2.41 6.05
N ARG A 33 -4.85 -2.87 5.94
CA ARG A 33 -5.62 -3.34 7.11
C ARG A 33 -5.05 -4.64 7.69
N ALA A 34 -4.56 -5.53 6.83
CA ALA A 34 -4.07 -6.84 7.24
C ALA A 34 -2.62 -6.83 7.76
N VAL A 35 -1.78 -5.90 7.32
CA VAL A 35 -0.35 -5.84 7.62
C VAL A 35 -0.03 -4.64 8.50
N PRO A 36 0.22 -4.81 9.81
CA PRO A 36 0.41 -3.70 10.71
C PRO A 36 1.73 -2.97 10.47
N GLY A 37 1.76 -1.66 10.76
CA GLY A 37 2.99 -0.88 10.84
C GLY A 37 3.65 -0.56 9.49
N VAL A 38 2.98 -0.79 8.36
CA VAL A 38 3.44 -0.29 7.05
C VAL A 38 3.46 1.23 7.09
N ARG A 39 4.64 1.82 6.85
CA ARG A 39 4.87 3.27 6.89
C ARG A 39 4.79 3.91 5.52
N GLU A 40 5.11 3.16 4.48
CA GLU A 40 5.17 3.63 3.10
C GLU A 40 4.82 2.51 2.12
N VAL A 41 4.21 2.86 0.99
CA VAL A 41 4.06 1.99 -0.17
C VAL A 41 4.66 2.62 -1.41
N SER A 42 5.51 1.89 -2.12
CA SER A 42 6.12 2.32 -3.39
C SER A 42 5.49 1.55 -4.55
N ILE A 43 4.54 2.16 -5.26
CA ILE A 43 3.76 1.52 -6.33
C ILE A 43 4.16 2.10 -7.69
N GLY A 44 4.67 1.23 -8.58
CA GLY A 44 5.12 1.61 -9.92
C GLY A 44 4.12 1.27 -11.01
N HIS A 45 4.22 0.04 -11.55
CA HIS A 45 3.49 -0.39 -12.75
C HIS A 45 1.97 -0.10 -12.69
N ALA A 46 1.31 -0.46 -11.59
CA ALA A 46 -0.12 -0.24 -11.42
C ALA A 46 -0.51 1.24 -11.40
N LEU A 47 0.29 2.09 -10.76
CA LEU A 47 0.08 3.53 -10.76
C LEU A 47 0.20 4.09 -12.19
N ILE A 48 1.26 3.73 -12.91
CA ILE A 48 1.48 4.20 -14.29
C ILE A 48 0.35 3.73 -15.22
N ALA A 49 -0.09 2.47 -15.11
CA ALA A 49 -1.24 1.97 -15.87
C ALA A 49 -2.51 2.81 -15.61
N ASP A 50 -2.83 3.09 -14.35
CA ASP A 50 -3.98 3.93 -13.98
C ASP A 50 -3.84 5.37 -14.50
N THR A 51 -2.62 5.90 -14.63
CA THR A 51 -2.40 7.25 -15.18
C THR A 51 -2.77 7.36 -16.65
N LEU A 52 -2.73 6.27 -17.42
CA LEU A 52 -3.11 6.27 -18.83
C LEU A 52 -4.61 6.51 -19.02
N GLU A 53 -5.43 6.12 -18.04
CA GLU A 53 -6.88 6.27 -18.07
C GLU A 53 -7.36 7.52 -17.33
N LEU A 54 -6.77 7.80 -16.15
CA LEU A 54 -7.24 8.85 -15.25
C LEU A 54 -6.43 10.14 -15.33
N GLY A 55 -5.22 10.09 -15.88
CA GLY A 55 -4.19 11.12 -15.71
C GLY A 55 -3.45 11.02 -14.37
N MET A 56 -2.22 11.52 -14.32
CA MET A 56 -1.31 11.38 -13.16
C MET A 56 -1.92 11.90 -11.85
N THR A 57 -2.48 13.11 -11.86
CA THR A 57 -3.03 13.74 -10.64
C THR A 57 -4.18 12.93 -10.06
N GLU A 58 -5.12 12.46 -10.88
CA GLU A 58 -6.27 11.70 -10.41
C GLU A 58 -5.91 10.27 -10.01
N ALA A 59 -4.96 9.65 -10.70
CA ALA A 59 -4.42 8.36 -10.30
C ALA A 59 -3.79 8.46 -8.89
N VAL A 60 -2.91 9.41 -8.64
CA VAL A 60 -2.31 9.62 -7.30
C VAL A 60 -3.38 9.85 -6.24
N ARG A 61 -4.39 10.70 -6.51
CA ARG A 61 -5.51 10.92 -5.60
C ARG A 61 -6.29 9.64 -5.32
N ALA A 62 -6.48 8.77 -6.31
CA ALA A 62 -7.15 7.49 -6.15
C ALA A 62 -6.38 6.55 -5.20
N TYR A 63 -5.06 6.43 -5.36
CA TYR A 63 -4.22 5.64 -4.44
C TYR A 63 -4.20 6.21 -3.02
N LEU A 64 -4.11 7.54 -2.88
CA LEU A 64 -4.22 8.18 -1.56
C LEU A 64 -5.57 7.88 -0.90
N ARG A 65 -6.68 7.88 -1.65
CA ARG A 65 -7.99 7.47 -1.09
C ARG A 65 -7.98 6.03 -0.59
N CYS A 66 -7.36 5.09 -1.31
CA CYS A 66 -7.21 3.70 -0.84
C CYS A 66 -6.44 3.63 0.49
N ILE A 67 -5.39 4.44 0.66
CA ILE A 67 -4.62 4.52 1.91
C ILE A 67 -5.49 5.07 3.05
N HIS A 68 -6.25 6.14 2.81
CA HIS A 68 -7.14 6.72 3.83
C HIS A 68 -8.27 5.75 4.22
N GLN A 69 -8.83 5.01 3.26
CA GLN A 69 -9.83 3.97 3.49
C GLN A 69 -9.31 2.80 4.35
N ALA A 70 -7.99 2.57 4.38
CA ALA A 70 -7.40 1.56 5.24
C ALA A 70 -7.26 2.02 6.70
N ALA A 71 -7.24 3.34 6.93
CA ALA A 71 -7.13 3.95 8.25
C ALA A 71 -8.49 4.19 8.94
N THR A 72 -9.59 3.92 8.23
CA THR A 72 -10.97 4.01 8.74
C THR A 72 -11.50 2.62 9.10
#